data_AF-A0AAX4I796-F1
#
_entry.id   AF-A0AAX4I796-F1
#
_cell.length_a   1.000
_cell.length_b   1.000
_cell.length_c   1.000
_cell.angle_alpha   90.00
_cell.angle_beta   90.00
_cell.angle_gamma   90.00
#
_symmetry.space_group_name_H-M   'P 1'
#
loop_
_entity.id
_entity.type
_entity.pdbx_description
1 polymer ?
#
loop_
_entity_poly.entity_id
_entity_poly.type
_entity_poly.pdbx_seq_one_letter_code
_entity_poly.pdbx_strand_id
1 'polypeptide(L)'
;MTLEVLADKIQGLALDDAECLPFCPPDEIKLTLEGSDNIPRHLFRVFTPKSAGITDEFWTKSLDARLSGKDHKTDIFARVDKRHVAKMINSHLRWYHCTSDNLVSWSSSLLVVLVYIFYLQASTWDGLTFGNIHLCSTFRGDLANEAEEGDSTDDDSL
;
A
#
# COMPACT_ATOMS: atom_id res chain seq x y z
N MET A 1 2.85 5.82 32.26
CA MET A 1 2.72 4.56 31.49
C MET A 1 4.10 4.28 30.92
N THR A 2 4.75 3.17 31.30
CA THR A 2 6.18 2.92 31.00
C THR A 2 6.36 2.33 29.60
N LEU A 3 7.49 2.63 28.95
CA LEU A 3 7.83 2.18 27.60
C LEU A 3 7.76 0.64 27.45
N GLU A 4 8.06 -0.08 28.54
CA GLU A 4 8.01 -1.54 28.63
C GLU A 4 6.59 -2.09 28.46
N VAL A 5 5.59 -1.41 29.04
CA VAL A 5 4.17 -1.79 28.90
C VAL A 5 3.67 -1.57 27.47
N LEU A 6 4.24 -0.60 26.75
CA LEU A 6 3.92 -0.36 25.34
C LEU A 6 4.60 -1.40 24.44
N ALA A 7 5.86 -1.75 24.71
CA ALA A 7 6.58 -2.79 23.99
C ALA A 7 5.91 -4.16 24.14
N ASP A 8 5.47 -4.52 25.35
CA ASP A 8 4.71 -5.76 25.60
C ASP A 8 3.35 -5.76 24.90
N LYS A 9 2.67 -4.62 24.83
CA LYS A 9 1.41 -4.49 24.07
C LYS A 9 1.61 -4.58 22.55
N ILE A 10 2.74 -4.08 22.04
CA ILE A 10 3.11 -4.20 20.62
C ILE A 10 3.58 -5.62 20.29
N GLN A 11 4.29 -6.30 21.20
CA GLN A 11 4.62 -7.72 21.05
C GLN A 11 3.38 -8.62 21.16
N GLY A 12 2.39 -8.24 21.97
CA GLY A 12 1.07 -8.89 22.04
C GLY A 12 0.20 -8.69 20.79
N LEU A 13 0.56 -7.76 19.90
CA LEU A 13 0.03 -7.64 18.55
C LEU A 13 0.81 -8.54 17.57
N ALA A 14 1.42 -9.63 18.06
CA ALA A 14 1.98 -10.67 17.21
C ALA A 14 0.94 -11.06 16.16
N LEU A 15 1.22 -10.57 14.96
CA LEU A 15 0.54 -10.83 13.70
C LEU A 15 0.85 -12.27 13.27
N ASP A 16 0.64 -13.24 14.17
CA ASP A 16 1.00 -14.65 13.97
C ASP A 16 0.18 -15.27 12.82
N ASP A 17 -0.95 -14.65 12.46
CA ASP A 17 -1.76 -14.91 11.27
C ASP A 17 -1.97 -13.64 10.42
N ALA A 18 -0.91 -12.90 10.10
CA ALA A 18 -1.08 -11.82 9.13
C ALA A 18 -1.56 -12.38 7.78
N GLU A 19 -2.77 -11.98 7.38
CA GLU A 19 -3.27 -12.14 6.00
C GLU A 19 -2.40 -11.39 4.98
N CYS A 20 -1.45 -10.57 5.45
CA CYS A 20 -0.54 -9.78 4.64
C CYS A 20 0.92 -9.98 5.08
N LEU A 21 1.85 -9.93 4.13
CA LEU A 21 3.23 -9.68 4.47
C LEU A 21 3.46 -8.17 4.49
N PRO A 22 3.92 -7.59 5.61
CA PRO A 22 4.44 -6.24 5.57
C PRO A 22 5.64 -6.20 4.61
N PHE A 23 5.72 -5.13 3.82
CA PHE A 23 6.90 -4.84 3.02
C PHE A 23 8.13 -4.81 3.94
N CYS A 24 9.03 -5.77 3.77
CA CYS A 24 10.19 -5.94 4.64
C CYS A 24 11.42 -6.17 3.76
N PRO A 25 11.93 -5.12 3.11
CA PRO A 25 13.08 -5.24 2.25
C PRO A 25 14.35 -5.53 3.10
N PRO A 26 15.41 -6.10 2.51
CA PRO A 26 16.68 -6.28 3.21
C PRO A 26 17.22 -4.96 3.78
N ASP A 27 18.01 -5.02 4.85
CA ASP A 27 18.47 -3.82 5.58
C ASP A 27 19.26 -2.85 4.70
N GLU A 28 20.01 -3.36 3.73
CA GLU A 28 20.72 -2.57 2.71
C GLU A 28 19.77 -1.64 1.91
N ILE A 29 18.54 -2.11 1.65
CA ILE A 29 17.52 -1.38 0.91
C ILE A 29 16.75 -0.42 1.83
N LYS A 30 16.53 -0.78 3.10
CA LYS A 30 15.89 0.11 4.09
C LYS A 30 16.67 1.41 4.27
N LEU A 31 17.99 1.33 4.39
CA LEU A 31 18.87 2.51 4.49
C LEU A 31 18.75 3.46 3.29
N THR A 32 18.44 2.92 2.10
CA THR A 32 18.23 3.72 0.89
C THR A 32 16.84 4.38 0.88
N LEU A 33 15.84 3.74 1.48
CA LEU A 33 14.47 4.24 1.60
C LEU A 33 14.32 5.32 2.68
N GLU A 34 15.04 5.19 3.80
CA GLU A 34 14.99 6.12 4.94
C GLU A 34 15.45 7.54 4.58
N GLY A 35 16.28 7.69 3.55
CA GLY A 35 16.70 9.01 3.04
C GLY A 35 15.73 9.67 2.05
N SER A 36 14.58 9.07 1.77
CA SER A 36 13.64 9.57 0.76
C SER A 36 12.48 10.35 1.40
N ASP A 37 12.65 11.66 1.54
CA ASP A 37 11.55 12.60 1.92
C ASP A 37 10.40 12.63 0.89
N ASN A 38 10.58 11.97 -0.27
CA ASN A 38 9.66 11.97 -1.40
C ASN A 38 8.55 10.91 -1.32
N ILE A 39 8.26 10.37 -0.14
CA ILE A 39 7.15 9.40 0.01
C ILE A 39 5.82 10.16 -0.17
N PRO A 40 4.97 9.76 -1.13
CA PRO A 40 3.69 10.42 -1.36
C PRO A 40 2.77 10.33 -0.12
N ARG A 41 2.21 11.47 0.29
CA ARG A 41 1.22 11.53 1.39
C ARG A 41 -0.10 10.83 1.05
N HIS A 42 -0.44 10.81 -0.24
CA HIS A 42 -1.68 10.23 -0.74
C HIS A 42 -1.34 9.17 -1.78
N LEU A 43 -2.02 8.04 -1.70
CA LEU A 43 -2.03 7.04 -2.74
C LEU A 43 -3.47 6.79 -3.18
N PHE A 44 -3.65 6.75 -4.49
CA PHE A 44 -4.92 6.52 -5.16
C PHE A 44 -4.84 5.24 -5.95
N ARG A 45 -5.91 4.45 -5.93
CA ARG A 45 -6.03 3.23 -6.73
C ARG A 45 -7.39 3.18 -7.39
N VAL A 46 -7.35 2.88 -8.68
CA VAL A 46 -8.54 2.55 -9.48
C VAL A 46 -8.61 1.04 -9.58
N PHE A 47 -9.79 0.48 -9.37
CA PHE A 47 -10.04 -0.93 -9.56
C PHE A 47 -11.43 -1.18 -10.15
N THR A 48 -11.57 -2.33 -10.79
CA THR A 48 -12.80 -2.81 -11.42
C THR A 48 -13.03 -4.27 -11.02
N PRO A 49 -14.24 -4.82 -11.17
CA PRO A 49 -14.48 -6.26 -10.95
C PRO A 49 -13.58 -7.20 -11.78
N LYS A 50 -12.96 -6.69 -12.84
CA LYS A 50 -12.02 -7.44 -13.70
C LYS A 50 -10.56 -7.28 -13.30
N SER A 51 -10.26 -6.43 -12.33
CA SER A 51 -8.90 -6.27 -11.82
C SER A 51 -8.37 -7.61 -11.29
N ALA A 52 -7.09 -7.88 -11.52
CA ALA A 52 -6.47 -9.13 -11.11
C ALA A 52 -6.44 -9.29 -9.57
N GLY A 53 -6.24 -8.18 -8.86
CA GLY A 53 -6.40 -8.11 -7.39
C GLY A 53 -7.83 -7.78 -6.97
N ILE A 54 -8.11 -7.92 -5.68
CA ILE A 54 -9.37 -7.49 -5.05
C ILE A 54 -9.09 -6.32 -4.09
N THR A 55 -10.02 -5.37 -4.06
CA THR A 55 -10.01 -4.28 -3.09
C THR A 55 -11.40 -4.24 -2.46
N ASP A 56 -11.43 -4.31 -1.13
CA ASP A 56 -12.61 -4.07 -0.30
C ASP A 56 -12.35 -2.90 0.65
N GLU A 57 -13.25 -2.68 1.60
CA GLU A 57 -13.20 -1.56 2.55
C GLU A 57 -11.99 -1.64 3.51
N PHE A 58 -11.43 -2.83 3.71
CA PHE A 58 -10.36 -3.10 4.66
C PHE A 58 -9.04 -3.48 3.99
N TRP A 59 -9.10 -4.21 2.87
CA TRP A 59 -7.96 -4.87 2.27
C TRP A 59 -7.85 -4.60 0.78
N THR A 60 -6.60 -4.47 0.33
CA THR A 60 -6.24 -4.62 -1.07
C THR A 60 -5.32 -5.83 -1.19
N LYS A 61 -5.75 -6.85 -1.93
CA LYS A 61 -5.02 -8.10 -2.13
C LYS A 61 -4.62 -8.23 -3.60
N SER A 62 -3.37 -8.59 -3.85
CA SER A 62 -2.86 -8.96 -5.18
C SER A 62 -3.55 -10.22 -5.71
N LEU A 63 -3.28 -10.60 -6.97
CA LEU A 63 -3.80 -11.84 -7.54
C LEU A 63 -3.31 -13.05 -6.73
N ASP A 64 -2.01 -13.09 -6.44
CA ASP A 64 -1.38 -14.16 -5.66
C ASP A 64 -1.95 -14.21 -4.24
N ALA A 65 -2.12 -13.06 -3.57
CA ALA A 65 -2.70 -13.02 -2.23
C ALA A 65 -4.17 -13.48 -2.21
N ARG A 66 -4.96 -13.10 -3.22
CA ARG A 66 -6.37 -13.50 -3.35
C ARG A 66 -6.53 -15.01 -3.57
N LEU A 67 -5.65 -15.61 -4.37
CA LEU A 67 -5.73 -17.03 -4.76
C LEU A 67 -4.81 -17.95 -3.93
N SER A 68 -4.18 -17.43 -2.88
CA SER A 68 -3.17 -18.15 -2.09
C SER A 68 -2.06 -18.75 -2.96
N GLY A 69 -1.59 -17.99 -3.96
CA GLY A 69 -0.52 -18.38 -4.86
C GLY A 69 0.78 -18.70 -4.12
N LYS A 70 1.66 -19.49 -4.74
CA LYS A 70 2.86 -20.04 -4.10
C LYS A 70 3.69 -19.02 -3.32
N ASP A 71 3.87 -17.83 -3.88
CA ASP A 71 4.77 -16.80 -3.34
C ASP A 71 3.99 -15.58 -2.78
N HIS A 72 2.71 -15.73 -2.44
CA HIS A 72 1.89 -14.63 -1.91
C HIS A 72 2.42 -14.10 -0.56
N LYS A 73 3.02 -15.00 0.23
CA LYS A 73 3.74 -14.71 1.48
C LYS A 73 5.27 -14.69 1.28
N THR A 74 5.74 -14.18 0.15
CA THR A 74 7.18 -13.94 -0.04
C THR A 74 7.41 -12.53 -0.60
N ASP A 75 8.18 -11.72 0.14
CA ASP A 75 8.62 -10.39 -0.32
C ASP A 75 9.31 -10.49 -1.69
N ILE A 76 9.00 -9.56 -2.59
CA ILE A 76 9.50 -9.56 -3.96
C ILE A 76 11.04 -9.53 -4.04
N PHE A 77 11.69 -8.88 -3.09
CA PHE A 77 13.15 -8.81 -2.97
C PHE A 77 13.73 -10.08 -2.36
N ALA A 78 12.96 -10.87 -1.61
CA ALA A 78 13.39 -12.14 -1.03
C ALA A 78 13.25 -13.35 -1.98
N ARG A 79 12.46 -13.23 -3.06
CA ARG A 79 12.26 -14.32 -4.02
C ARG A 79 13.57 -14.76 -4.68
N VAL A 80 13.78 -16.08 -4.76
CA VAL A 80 15.01 -16.71 -5.31
C VAL A 80 15.13 -16.50 -6.82
N ASP A 81 14.05 -16.67 -7.57
CA ASP A 81 14.06 -16.51 -9.03
C ASP A 81 13.88 -15.05 -9.44
N LYS A 82 14.99 -14.31 -9.49
CA LYS A 82 15.02 -12.89 -9.90
C LYS A 82 14.51 -12.66 -11.32
N ARG A 83 14.70 -13.63 -12.22
CA ARG A 83 14.28 -13.50 -13.63
C ARG A 83 12.77 -13.58 -13.74
N HIS A 84 12.16 -14.50 -13.00
CA HIS A 84 10.71 -14.61 -12.91
C HIS A 84 10.10 -13.35 -12.30
N VAL A 85 10.69 -12.82 -11.21
CA VAL A 85 10.26 -11.56 -10.60
C VAL A 85 10.31 -10.39 -11.58
N ALA A 86 11.43 -10.22 -12.30
CA ALA A 86 11.56 -9.15 -13.28
C ALA A 86 10.52 -9.27 -14.41
N LYS A 87 10.22 -10.49 -14.86
CA LYS A 87 9.16 -10.75 -15.86
C LYS A 87 7.78 -10.38 -15.32
N MET A 88 7.46 -10.77 -14.08
CA MET A 88 6.21 -10.43 -13.40
C MET A 88 6.05 -8.91 -13.29
N ILE A 89 7.08 -8.18 -12.82
CA ILE A 89 7.06 -6.72 -12.73
C ILE A 89 6.83 -6.08 -14.10
N ASN A 90 7.57 -6.49 -15.13
CA ASN A 90 7.40 -5.93 -16.47
C ASN A 90 6.00 -6.21 -17.06
N SER A 91 5.45 -7.41 -16.83
CA SER A 91 4.07 -7.72 -17.22
C SER A 91 3.06 -6.83 -16.49
N HIS A 92 3.24 -6.63 -15.18
CA HIS A 92 2.37 -5.78 -14.36
C HIS A 92 2.39 -4.33 -14.85
N LEU A 93 3.57 -3.76 -15.07
CA LEU A 93 3.73 -2.37 -15.54
C LEU A 93 3.18 -2.13 -16.96
N ARG A 94 3.09 -3.18 -17.77
CA ARG A 94 2.51 -3.13 -19.12
C ARG A 94 1.02 -3.45 -19.15
N TRP A 95 0.40 -3.69 -17.98
CA TRP A 95 -0.98 -4.15 -17.86
C TRP A 95 -1.27 -5.43 -18.67
N TYR A 96 -0.27 -6.32 -18.76
CA TYR A 96 -0.44 -7.62 -19.43
C TYR A 96 -1.02 -8.64 -18.45
N HIS A 97 -1.87 -9.52 -18.97
CA HIS A 97 -2.36 -10.66 -18.19
C HIS A 97 -1.18 -11.53 -17.74
N CYS A 98 -1.05 -11.72 -16.43
CA CYS A 98 -0.11 -12.63 -15.81
C CYS A 98 -0.86 -13.67 -14.99
N THR A 99 -0.35 -14.90 -14.98
CA THR A 99 -0.93 -16.02 -14.21
C THR A 99 -0.59 -15.95 -12.72
N SER A 100 0.43 -15.18 -12.36
CA SER A 100 0.90 -14.96 -10.99
C SER A 100 1.32 -13.51 -10.86
N ASP A 101 0.76 -12.81 -9.88
CA ASP A 101 1.04 -11.40 -9.69
C ASP A 101 0.85 -11.03 -8.22
N ASN A 102 1.94 -10.62 -7.58
CA ASN A 102 1.92 -10.21 -6.18
C ASN A 102 1.86 -8.69 -6.01
N LEU A 103 1.52 -7.96 -7.06
CA LEU A 103 1.49 -6.51 -7.07
C LEU A 103 0.06 -5.96 -7.23
N VAL A 104 -0.12 -4.76 -6.72
CA VAL A 104 -1.31 -3.93 -6.88
C VAL A 104 -0.86 -2.52 -7.20
N SER A 105 -1.42 -1.94 -8.25
CA SER A 105 -1.02 -0.60 -8.70
C SER A 105 -1.65 0.49 -7.82
N TRP A 106 -0.84 1.49 -7.52
CA TRP A 106 -1.19 2.74 -6.82
C TRP A 106 -0.55 3.92 -7.56
N SER A 107 -1.14 5.10 -7.44
CA SER A 107 -0.63 6.35 -7.99
C SER A 107 -0.67 7.46 -6.95
N SER A 108 0.36 8.30 -6.90
CA SER A 108 0.38 9.51 -6.08
C SER A 108 -0.37 10.69 -6.71
N SER A 109 -0.78 10.57 -7.97
CA SER A 109 -1.43 11.64 -8.73
C SER A 109 -2.90 11.32 -8.99
N LEU A 110 -3.78 12.10 -8.37
CA LEU A 110 -5.22 12.04 -8.61
C LEU A 110 -5.54 12.33 -10.08
N LEU A 111 -4.82 13.27 -10.71
CA LEU A 111 -5.05 13.61 -12.12
C LEU A 111 -4.80 12.40 -13.04
N VAL A 112 -3.70 11.67 -12.83
CA VAL A 112 -3.39 10.46 -13.60
C VAL A 112 -4.49 9.41 -13.41
N VAL A 113 -4.99 9.27 -12.18
CA VAL A 113 -6.08 8.36 -11.85
C VAL A 113 -7.39 8.74 -12.54
N LEU A 114 -7.76 10.02 -12.57
CA LEU A 114 -8.95 10.49 -13.27
C LEU A 114 -8.85 10.26 -14.77
N VAL A 115 -7.70 10.57 -15.39
CA VAL A 115 -7.45 10.27 -16.80
C VAL A 115 -7.59 8.77 -17.07
N TYR A 116 -7.08 7.92 -16.17
CA TYR A 116 -7.22 6.47 -16.29
C TYR A 116 -8.67 5.99 -16.18
N ILE A 117 -9.48 6.58 -15.29
CA ILE A 117 -10.92 6.28 -15.19
C ILE A 117 -11.63 6.59 -16.51
N PHE A 118 -11.38 7.76 -17.11
CA PHE A 118 -11.96 8.12 -18.40
C PHE A 118 -11.47 7.22 -19.54
N TYR A 119 -10.19 6.82 -19.52
CA TYR A 119 -9.65 5.85 -20.46
C TYR A 119 -10.36 4.50 -20.36
N LEU A 120 -10.57 3.97 -19.14
CA LEU A 120 -11.31 2.73 -18.91
C LEU A 120 -12.76 2.85 -19.39
N GLN A 121 -13.42 3.99 -19.15
CA GLN A 121 -14.78 4.23 -19.61
C GLN A 121 -14.88 4.25 -21.15
N ALA A 122 -13.92 4.85 -21.83
CA ALA A 122 -13.90 4.93 -23.29
C ALA A 122 -13.49 3.59 -23.95
N SER A 123 -12.74 2.76 -23.23
CA SER A 123 -12.28 1.47 -23.71
C SER A 123 -13.44 0.46 -23.73
N THR A 124 -14.03 0.25 -24.91
CA THR A 124 -15.13 -0.71 -25.14
C THR A 124 -14.76 -2.16 -24.83
N TRP A 125 -13.48 -2.47 -24.62
CA TRP A 125 -12.98 -3.79 -24.24
C TRP A 125 -13.69 -4.34 -23.00
N ASP A 126 -14.14 -3.45 -22.12
CA ASP A 126 -14.56 -3.87 -20.81
C ASP A 126 -16.07 -4.07 -20.64
N GLY A 127 -16.91 -3.50 -21.51
CA GLY A 127 -18.38 -3.55 -21.34
C GLY A 127 -18.84 -3.10 -19.93
N LEU A 128 -17.93 -2.47 -19.18
CA LEU A 128 -18.14 -2.05 -17.81
C LEU A 128 -18.96 -0.77 -17.87
N THR A 129 -20.08 -0.77 -17.17
CA THR A 129 -20.78 0.47 -16.86
C THR A 129 -19.91 1.29 -15.91
N PHE A 130 -19.99 2.62 -16.00
CA PHE A 130 -19.20 3.53 -15.16
C PHE A 130 -19.29 3.22 -13.65
N GLY A 131 -20.44 2.68 -13.19
CA GLY A 131 -20.64 2.26 -11.80
C GLY A 131 -19.76 1.09 -11.32
N ASN A 132 -19.05 0.41 -12.23
CA ASN A 132 -18.13 -0.68 -11.90
C ASN A 132 -16.66 -0.22 -11.81
N ILE A 133 -16.40 1.08 -11.93
CA ILE A 133 -15.07 1.65 -11.73
C ILE A 133 -15.04 2.28 -10.35
N HIS A 134 -14.16 1.79 -9.49
CA HIS A 134 -14.03 2.23 -8.11
C HIS A 134 -12.69 2.93 -7.90
N LEU A 135 -12.72 3.99 -7.09
CA LEU A 135 -11.56 4.76 -6.67
C LEU A 135 -11.43 4.65 -5.15
N CYS A 136 -10.28 4.19 -4.66
CA CYS A 136 -9.92 4.29 -3.25
C CYS A 136 -8.70 5.19 -3.06
N SER A 137 -8.64 5.85 -1.91
CA SER A 137 -7.53 6.70 -1.50
C SER A 137 -7.07 6.31 -0.10
N THR A 138 -5.76 6.22 0.09
CA THR A 138 -5.15 6.10 1.41
C THR A 138 -4.35 7.36 1.71
N PHE A 139 -4.43 7.81 2.96
CA PHE A 139 -3.69 8.96 3.47
C PHE A 139 -2.72 8.48 4.53
N ARG A 140 -1.46 8.85 4.38
CA ARG A 140 -0.47 8.71 5.45
C ARG A 140 -0.65 9.90 6.39
N GLY A 141 -1.34 9.67 7.51
CA GLY A 141 -1.38 10.62 8.62
C GLY A 141 -0.04 10.63 9.34
N ASP A 142 0.64 11.78 9.32
CA ASP A 142 1.71 12.04 10.27
C ASP A 142 1.06 12.24 11.64
N LEU A 143 1.27 11.30 12.57
CA LEU A 143 1.04 11.56 14.00
C LEU A 143 2.14 12.51 14.48
N ALA A 144 2.06 13.78 14.09
CA ALA A 144 2.86 14.85 14.66
C ALA A 144 2.09 15.48 15.82
N ASN A 145 2.54 15.15 17.03
CA ASN A 145 2.28 15.81 18.32
C ASN A 145 1.50 17.13 18.27
N GLU A 146 0.19 17.07 18.54
CA GLU A 146 -0.51 18.19 19.20
C GLU A 146 -0.39 17.98 20.71
N ALA A 147 0.74 18.40 21.27
CA ALA A 147 0.93 18.48 22.71
C ALA A 147 2.01 19.50 23.04
N GLU A 148 1.77 20.78 22.75
CA GLU A 148 2.26 21.90 23.56
C GLU A 148 1.41 23.14 23.25
N GLU A 149 0.32 23.32 23.98
CA GLU A 149 -0.08 24.66 24.45
C GLU A 149 -0.86 24.50 25.75
N GLY A 150 -0.10 24.16 26.80
CA GLY A 150 -0.54 24.20 28.19
C GLY A 150 -0.02 25.47 28.85
N ASP A 151 -0.90 26.46 28.90
CA ASP A 151 -1.08 27.45 29.97
C ASP A 151 -0.24 27.24 31.25
N SER A 152 0.58 28.23 31.63
CA SER A 152 0.61 28.69 33.02
C SER A 152 1.18 30.12 33.12
N THR A 153 0.30 30.98 33.61
CA THR A 153 0.45 32.34 34.12
C THR A 153 1.47 32.50 35.26
N ASP A 154 2.17 33.63 35.21
CA ASP A 154 2.52 34.57 36.29
C ASP A 154 2.98 34.07 37.66
N ASP A 155 4.21 34.45 38.02
CA ASP A 155 4.55 34.86 39.39
C ASP A 155 5.70 35.89 39.36
N ASP A 156 5.36 37.16 39.15
CA ASP A 156 6.22 38.32 39.43
C ASP A 156 5.62 39.06 40.62
N SER A 157 6.13 38.74 41.81
CA SER A 157 5.83 39.45 43.06
C SER A 157 6.85 40.57 43.30
N LEU A 158 6.36 41.81 43.31
CA LEU A 158 6.84 42.93 44.13
C LEU A 158 5.64 43.58 44.84
#